data_AF-A2BZK1-F1
#
_entry.id   AF-A2BZK1-F1
#
_cell.length_a   1.000
_cell.length_b   1.000
_cell.length_c   1.000
_cell.angle_alpha   90.00
_cell.angle_beta   90.00
_cell.angle_gamma   90.00
#
_symmetry.space_group_name_H-M   'P 1'
#
loop_
_entity.id
_entity.type
_entity.pdbx_description
1 polymer ?
#
loop_
_entity_poly.entity_id
_entity_poly.type
_entity_poly.pdbx_seq_one_letter_code
_entity_poly.pdbx_strand_id
1 'polypeptide(L)'
;MKIIKKDSFIVILIGFLVIFFLQTPILQALEFDLTAAQNTVGKRFASKFCEAKEKGFSTESSSEFALNNTYLKFVAFPEDERFIEDLWEYTIGIIRKDCGQYVTDDEKTILRDFFKEEGEIASNRDLYLPY
;
A
#
# COMPACT_ATOMS: atom_id res chain seq x y z
N MET A 1 17.35 -25.13 50.68
CA MET A 1 17.15 -24.91 49.22
C MET A 1 15.99 -25.81 48.78
N LYS A 2 14.78 -25.25 48.63
CA LYS A 2 13.56 -26.04 48.38
C LYS A 2 13.59 -26.56 46.94
N ILE A 3 13.54 -27.88 46.81
CA ILE A 3 13.41 -28.61 45.55
C ILE A 3 12.09 -28.17 44.94
N ILE A 4 12.13 -27.29 43.94
CA ILE A 4 10.99 -27.01 43.08
C ILE A 4 10.65 -28.35 42.44
N LYS A 5 9.49 -28.91 42.81
CA LYS A 5 9.03 -30.22 42.32
C LYS A 5 9.08 -30.20 40.79
N LYS A 6 9.74 -31.20 40.21
CA LYS A 6 9.98 -31.38 38.78
C LYS A 6 8.71 -31.14 37.93
N ASP A 7 7.55 -31.47 38.48
CA ASP A 7 6.24 -31.28 37.86
C ASP A 7 5.87 -29.79 37.69
N SER A 8 6.16 -28.93 38.67
CA SER A 8 5.94 -27.48 38.55
C SER A 8 6.84 -26.84 37.50
N PHE A 9 8.08 -27.35 37.33
CA PHE A 9 8.98 -26.85 36.29
C PHE A 9 8.48 -27.21 34.88
N ILE A 10 7.96 -28.43 34.70
CA ILE A 10 7.37 -28.87 33.43
C ILE A 10 6.12 -28.05 33.08
N VAL A 11 5.25 -27.78 34.06
CA VAL A 11 4.05 -26.96 33.84
C VAL A 11 4.40 -25.52 33.46
N ILE A 12 5.41 -24.93 34.12
CA ILE A 12 5.89 -23.57 33.77
C ILE A 12 6.49 -23.55 32.37
N LEU A 13 7.27 -24.57 32.01
CA LEU A 13 7.88 -24.70 30.69
C LEU A 13 6.82 -24.82 29.58
N ILE A 14 5.81 -25.67 29.79
CA ILE A 14 4.69 -25.85 28.85
C ILE A 14 3.87 -24.56 28.74
N GLY A 15 3.62 -23.87 29.86
CA GLY A 15 2.93 -22.58 29.86
C GLY A 15 3.67 -21.52 29.02
N PHE A 16 5.00 -21.44 29.17
CA PHE A 16 5.83 -20.56 28.34
C PHE A 16 5.80 -20.94 26.85
N LEU A 17 5.81 -22.24 26.55
CA LEU A 17 5.75 -22.76 25.17
C LEU A 17 4.42 -22.36 24.51
N VAL A 18 3.29 -22.54 25.20
CA VAL A 18 1.96 -22.18 24.68
C VAL A 18 1.84 -20.67 24.44
N ILE A 19 2.39 -19.84 25.33
CA ILE A 19 2.39 -18.38 25.15
C ILE A 19 3.27 -17.98 23.94
N PHE A 20 4.40 -18.64 23.74
CA PHE A 20 5.29 -18.39 22.60
C PHE A 20 4.63 -18.73 21.25
N PHE A 21 3.87 -19.82 21.17
CA PHE A 21 3.14 -20.20 19.93
C PHE A 21 1.84 -19.41 19.70
N LEU A 22 1.30 -18.74 20.73
CA LEU A 22 0.15 -17.82 20.60
C LEU A 22 0.54 -16.42 20.13
N GLN A 23 1.82 -16.09 20.10
CA GLN A 23 2.27 -14.84 19.49
C GLN A 23 2.20 -15.01 17.97
N THR A 24 1.34 -14.22 17.32
CA THR A 24 1.27 -14.07 15.85
C THR A 24 2.01 -12.82 15.35
N PRO A 25 3.32 -12.59 15.63
CA PRO A 25 3.94 -11.32 15.31
C PRO A 25 4.37 -11.20 13.84
N ILE A 26 4.64 -12.32 13.16
CA ILE A 26 5.29 -12.28 11.84
C ILE A 26 4.29 -11.89 10.73
N LEU A 27 3.07 -12.46 10.75
CA LEU A 27 2.07 -12.17 9.73
C LEU A 27 1.56 -10.72 9.83
N GLN A 28 1.30 -10.23 11.04
CA GLN A 28 0.90 -8.85 11.28
C GLN A 28 1.99 -7.83 10.90
N ALA A 29 3.27 -8.14 11.14
CA ALA A 29 4.36 -7.25 10.77
C ALA A 29 4.54 -7.14 9.24
N LEU A 30 4.38 -8.25 8.51
CA LEU A 30 4.47 -8.27 7.05
C LEU A 30 3.29 -7.51 6.40
N GLU A 31 2.08 -7.69 6.91
CA GLU A 31 0.87 -7.00 6.46
C GLU A 31 0.98 -5.47 6.72
N PHE A 32 1.49 -5.08 7.90
CA PHE A 32 1.72 -3.69 8.26
C PHE A 32 2.73 -2.98 7.34
N ASP A 33 3.82 -3.65 6.96
CA ASP A 33 4.86 -3.09 6.10
C ASP A 33 4.34 -2.88 4.66
N LEU A 34 3.54 -3.82 4.14
CA LEU A 34 2.90 -3.70 2.84
C LEU A 34 1.89 -2.54 2.80
N THR A 35 1.07 -2.38 3.84
CA THR A 35 0.14 -1.24 3.95
C THR A 35 0.88 0.09 4.06
N ALA A 36 2.01 0.16 4.76
CA ALA A 36 2.81 1.37 4.87
C ALA A 36 3.46 1.76 3.52
N ALA A 37 3.96 0.77 2.77
CA ALA A 37 4.51 0.99 1.44
C ALA A 37 3.43 1.44 0.44
N GLN A 38 2.26 0.78 0.44
CA GLN A 38 1.07 1.16 -0.35
C GLN A 38 0.67 2.62 -0.09
N ASN A 39 0.49 2.96 1.18
CA ASN A 39 0.09 4.29 1.60
C ASN A 39 1.11 5.36 1.22
N THR A 40 2.39 5.01 1.13
CA THR A 40 3.45 5.93 0.72
C THR A 40 3.37 6.23 -0.78
N VAL A 41 3.16 5.20 -1.60
CA VAL A 41 3.02 5.33 -3.06
C VAL A 41 1.79 6.16 -3.41
N GLY A 42 0.61 5.78 -2.88
CA GLY A 42 -0.64 6.48 -3.15
C GLY A 42 -0.62 7.93 -2.65
N LYS A 43 -0.05 8.18 -1.47
CA LYS A 43 0.09 9.54 -0.91
C LYS A 43 0.97 10.42 -1.78
N ARG A 44 2.09 9.90 -2.28
CA ARG A 44 3.00 10.66 -3.13
C ARG A 44 2.38 10.95 -4.49
N PHE A 45 1.64 9.99 -5.04
CA PHE A 45 0.88 10.19 -6.27
C PHE A 45 -0.14 11.32 -6.09
N ALA A 46 -1.00 11.21 -5.09
CA ALA A 46 -2.02 12.21 -4.78
C ALA A 46 -1.41 13.61 -4.57
N SER A 47 -0.32 13.72 -3.81
CA SER A 47 0.36 14.99 -3.57
C SER A 47 0.87 15.63 -4.86
N LYS A 48 1.51 14.85 -5.75
CA LYS A 48 2.05 15.38 -7.02
C LYS A 48 0.95 15.70 -8.02
N PHE A 49 -0.12 14.90 -8.05
CA PHE A 49 -1.30 15.17 -8.83
C PHE A 49 -1.94 16.51 -8.41
N CYS A 50 -2.17 16.70 -7.12
CA CYS A 50 -2.73 17.94 -6.58
C CYS A 50 -1.84 19.15 -6.87
N GLU A 51 -0.51 19.02 -6.76
CA GLU A 51 0.44 20.09 -7.11
C GLU A 51 0.27 20.57 -8.57
N ALA A 52 0.00 19.65 -9.50
CA ALA A 52 -0.25 19.98 -10.90
C ALA A 52 -1.67 20.57 -11.09
N LYS A 53 -2.70 19.98 -10.48
CA LYS A 53 -4.07 20.51 -10.59
C LYS A 53 -4.21 21.94 -10.06
N GLU A 54 -3.55 22.26 -8.96
CA GLU A 54 -3.52 23.62 -8.40
C GLU A 54 -2.90 24.65 -9.35
N LYS A 55 -2.00 24.21 -10.24
CA LYS A 55 -1.39 25.06 -11.28
C LYS A 55 -2.23 25.15 -12.56
N GLY A 56 -3.40 24.51 -12.59
CA GLY A 56 -4.35 24.56 -13.71
C GLY A 56 -4.07 23.55 -14.82
N PHE A 57 -3.29 22.51 -14.57
CA PHE A 57 -3.05 21.44 -15.56
C PHE A 57 -4.28 20.53 -15.73
N SER A 58 -4.39 19.89 -16.91
CA SER A 58 -5.43 18.89 -17.15
C SER A 58 -5.25 17.67 -16.25
N THR A 59 -6.30 16.86 -16.15
CA THR A 59 -6.21 15.61 -15.39
C THR A 59 -5.19 14.65 -16.00
N GLU A 60 -5.12 14.50 -17.33
CA GLU A 60 -4.10 13.61 -17.93
C GLU A 60 -2.68 14.10 -17.64
N SER A 61 -2.38 15.38 -17.86
CA SER A 61 -1.03 15.92 -17.60
C SER A 61 -0.66 15.84 -16.11
N SER A 62 -1.64 16.05 -15.22
CA SER A 62 -1.42 15.94 -13.77
C SER A 62 -1.15 14.49 -13.35
N SER A 63 -1.86 13.53 -13.96
CA SER A 63 -1.66 12.09 -13.75
C SER A 63 -0.29 11.62 -14.23
N GLU A 64 0.12 12.00 -15.44
CA GLU A 64 1.45 11.70 -15.97
C GLU A 64 2.56 12.32 -15.11
N PHE A 65 2.38 13.57 -14.70
CA PHE A 65 3.33 14.24 -13.81
C PHE A 65 3.45 13.50 -12.48
N ALA A 66 2.33 13.11 -11.87
CA ALA A 66 2.30 12.36 -10.63
C ALA A 66 2.99 11.00 -10.78
N LEU A 67 2.69 10.27 -11.86
CA LEU A 67 3.29 8.98 -12.20
C LEU A 67 4.81 9.08 -12.35
N ASN A 68 5.30 10.07 -13.10
CA ASN A 68 6.73 10.30 -13.31
C ASN A 68 7.47 10.72 -12.03
N ASN A 69 6.76 11.29 -11.05
CA ASN A 69 7.31 11.71 -9.77
C ASN A 69 7.04 10.72 -8.63
N THR A 70 6.50 9.54 -8.96
CA THR A 70 6.28 8.43 -8.04
C THR A 70 7.04 7.20 -8.48
N TYR A 71 7.23 6.28 -7.54
CA TYR A 71 7.84 4.99 -7.85
C TYR A 71 6.88 4.02 -8.54
N LEU A 72 5.62 4.43 -8.83
CA LEU A 72 4.59 3.56 -9.37
C LEU A 72 5.09 2.77 -10.60
N LYS A 73 5.90 3.40 -11.47
CA LYS A 73 6.53 2.77 -12.65
C LYS A 73 7.57 1.69 -12.36
N PHE A 74 8.03 1.57 -11.11
CA PHE A 74 9.18 0.77 -10.71
C PHE A 74 8.86 -0.26 -9.62
N VAL A 75 7.64 -0.27 -9.07
CA VAL A 75 7.26 -1.24 -8.03
C VAL A 75 6.58 -2.43 -8.69
N ALA A 76 7.17 -3.61 -8.54
CA ALA A 76 6.47 -4.87 -8.79
C ALA A 76 5.41 -5.04 -7.68
N PHE A 77 4.16 -4.71 -7.98
CA PHE A 77 3.06 -4.87 -7.02
C PHE A 77 2.85 -6.33 -6.64
N PRO A 78 2.37 -6.60 -5.41
CA PRO A 78 2.04 -7.96 -4.99
C PRO A 78 0.92 -8.53 -5.86
N GLU A 79 0.87 -9.86 -5.98
CA GLU A 79 -0.13 -10.61 -6.78
C GLU A 79 -1.55 -10.61 -6.16
N ASP A 80 -1.87 -9.62 -5.33
CA ASP A 80 -3.19 -9.46 -4.71
C ASP A 80 -4.12 -8.71 -5.65
N GLU A 81 -5.18 -9.39 -6.10
CA GLU A 81 -6.20 -8.87 -7.02
C GLU A 81 -6.88 -7.58 -6.51
N ARG A 82 -6.89 -7.33 -5.20
CA ARG A 82 -7.48 -6.11 -4.61
C ARG A 82 -6.49 -4.99 -4.38
N PHE A 83 -5.19 -5.24 -4.52
CA PHE A 83 -4.15 -4.28 -4.20
C PHE A 83 -4.32 -2.95 -4.95
N ILE A 84 -4.58 -3.01 -6.27
CA ILE A 84 -4.73 -1.81 -7.09
C ILE A 84 -5.97 -1.02 -6.67
N GLU A 85 -7.06 -1.70 -6.34
CA GLU A 85 -8.31 -1.08 -5.89
C GLU A 85 -8.15 -0.43 -4.51
N ASP A 86 -7.51 -1.11 -3.55
CA ASP A 86 -7.27 -0.57 -2.21
C ASP A 86 -6.32 0.63 -2.27
N LEU A 87 -5.27 0.55 -3.10
CA LEU A 87 -4.36 1.65 -3.35
C LEU A 87 -5.07 2.84 -4.02
N TRP A 88 -5.97 2.56 -4.96
CA TRP A 88 -6.81 3.58 -5.59
C TRP A 88 -7.71 4.28 -4.57
N GLU A 89 -8.46 3.55 -3.76
CA GLU A 89 -9.38 4.12 -2.76
C GLU A 89 -8.65 4.99 -1.74
N TYR A 90 -7.48 4.55 -1.30
CA TYR A 90 -6.61 5.37 -0.46
C TYR A 90 -6.16 6.66 -1.18
N THR A 91 -5.71 6.54 -2.43
CA THR A 91 -5.19 7.66 -3.23
C THR A 91 -6.29 8.69 -3.52
N ILE A 92 -7.46 8.26 -3.99
CA ILE A 92 -8.58 9.17 -4.29
C ILE A 92 -9.13 9.80 -3.02
N GLY A 93 -9.05 9.13 -1.87
CA GLY A 93 -9.37 9.72 -0.56
C GLY A 93 -8.53 10.96 -0.25
N ILE A 94 -7.23 10.91 -0.53
CA ILE A 94 -6.32 12.05 -0.36
C ILE A 94 -6.63 13.15 -1.38
N ILE A 95 -6.81 12.80 -2.66
CA ILE A 95 -7.11 13.79 -3.71
C ILE A 95 -8.41 14.54 -3.41
N ARG A 96 -9.48 13.82 -3.02
CA ARG A 96 -10.75 14.43 -2.62
C ARG A 96 -10.58 15.43 -1.48
N LYS A 97 -9.71 15.11 -0.52
CA LYS A 97 -9.44 15.95 0.65
C LYS A 97 -8.59 17.18 0.31
N ASP A 98 -7.50 16.99 -0.43
CA ASP A 98 -6.46 18.01 -0.57
C ASP A 98 -6.74 18.95 -1.75
N CYS A 99 -7.23 18.42 -2.87
CA CYS A 99 -7.43 19.21 -4.09
C CYS A 99 -8.74 18.88 -4.84
N GLY A 100 -9.71 18.26 -4.16
CA GLY A 100 -10.96 17.79 -4.78
C GLY A 100 -11.80 18.88 -5.44
N GLN A 101 -11.64 20.14 -5.03
CA GLN A 101 -12.27 21.31 -5.66
C GLN A 101 -11.82 21.54 -7.12
N TYR A 102 -10.66 21.01 -7.51
CA TYR A 102 -10.11 21.14 -8.86
C TYR A 102 -10.40 19.92 -9.74
N VAL A 103 -11.14 18.92 -9.23
CA VAL A 103 -11.37 17.64 -9.91
C VAL A 103 -12.87 17.39 -10.02
N THR A 104 -13.40 17.40 -11.24
CA THR A 104 -14.80 17.07 -11.51
C THR A 104 -15.06 15.56 -11.37
N ASP A 105 -16.34 15.17 -11.33
CA ASP A 105 -16.69 13.73 -11.27
C ASP A 105 -16.27 12.97 -12.54
N ASP A 106 -16.36 13.62 -13.71
CA ASP A 106 -15.87 13.04 -14.97
C ASP A 106 -14.34 12.85 -14.93
N GLU A 107 -13.61 13.83 -14.40
CA GLU A 107 -12.16 13.75 -14.23
C GLU A 107 -11.74 12.64 -13.24
N LYS A 108 -12.54 12.35 -12.22
CA LYS A 108 -12.28 11.22 -11.31
C LYS A 108 -12.32 9.88 -12.05
N THR A 109 -13.19 9.74 -13.04
CA THR A 109 -13.28 8.50 -13.83
C THR A 109 -12.05 8.35 -14.71
N ILE A 110 -11.65 9.42 -15.41
CA ILE A 110 -10.40 9.45 -16.21
C ILE A 110 -9.18 9.12 -15.33
N LEU A 111 -9.11 9.73 -14.16
CA LEU A 111 -8.04 9.49 -13.20
C LEU A 111 -8.01 8.04 -12.71
N ARG A 112 -9.16 7.44 -12.42
CA ARG A 112 -9.26 6.04 -11.99
C ARG A 112 -8.74 5.11 -13.09
N ASP A 113 -9.20 5.32 -14.32
CA ASP A 113 -8.86 4.46 -15.44
C ASP A 113 -7.35 4.53 -15.73
N PHE A 114 -6.77 5.74 -15.74
CA PHE A 114 -5.32 5.94 -15.82
C PHE A 114 -4.56 5.22 -14.70
N PHE A 115 -4.99 5.40 -13.45
CA PHE A 115 -4.32 4.81 -12.30
C PHE A 115 -4.33 3.28 -12.35
N LYS A 116 -5.47 2.71 -12.77
CA LYS A 116 -5.64 1.27 -12.90
C LYS A 116 -4.78 0.69 -14.03
N GLU A 117 -4.78 1.31 -15.20
CA GLU A 117 -3.95 0.89 -16.34
C GLU A 117 -2.46 0.87 -15.96
N GLU A 118 -1.96 1.96 -15.40
CA GLU A 118 -0.55 2.06 -14.98
C GLU A 118 -0.21 1.10 -13.83
N GLY A 119 -1.18 0.85 -12.94
CA GLY A 119 -1.04 -0.12 -11.86
C GLY A 119 -0.97 -1.56 -12.36
N GLU A 120 -1.80 -1.92 -13.35
CA GLU A 120 -1.77 -3.23 -14.01
C GLU A 120 -0.44 -3.44 -14.76
N ILE A 121 0.05 -2.41 -15.45
CA ILE A 121 1.38 -2.44 -16.09
C ILE A 121 2.47 -2.66 -15.05
N ALA A 122 2.49 -1.90 -13.96
CA ALA A 122 3.48 -2.03 -12.88
C ALA A 122 3.40 -3.41 -12.17
N SER A 123 2.24 -4.04 -12.17
CA SER A 123 2.02 -5.39 -11.60
C SER A 123 2.55 -6.50 -12.50
N ASN A 124 2.80 -6.22 -13.78
CA ASN A 124 3.29 -7.22 -14.73
C ASN A 124 4.80 -7.47 -14.53
N ARG A 125 5.12 -8.43 -13.65
CA ARG A 125 6.49 -8.80 -13.28
C ARG A 125 7.34 -9.26 -14.46
N ASP A 126 6.72 -9.86 -15.49
CA ASP A 126 7.40 -10.34 -16.69
C ASP A 126 7.99 -9.19 -17.54
N LEU A 127 7.47 -7.97 -17.37
CA LEU A 127 8.04 -6.78 -18.02
C LEU A 127 9.33 -6.28 -17.35
N TYR A 128 9.56 -6.63 -16.08
CA TYR A 128 10.58 -5.96 -15.26
C TYR A 128 11.63 -6.89 -14.65
N LEU A 129 11.37 -8.20 -14.57
CA LEU A 129 12.33 -9.17 -14.05
C LEU A 129 12.93 -9.99 -15.21
N PRO A 130 14.27 -9.98 -15.38
CA PRO A 130 14.91 -10.86 -16.35
C PRO A 130 14.75 -12.32 -15.92
N TYR A 131 14.44 -13.18 -16.90
CA TYR A 131 14.36 -14.64 -16.77
C TYR A 131 15.68 -15.27 -16.28
#